data_AF-A0A957V1U4-F1
#
_entry.id   AF-A0A957V1U4-F1
#
_cell.length_a   1.000
_cell.length_b   1.000
_cell.length_c   1.000
_cell.angle_alpha   90.00
_cell.angle_beta   90.00
_cell.angle_gamma   90.00
#
_symmetry.space_group_name_H-M   'P 1'
#
loop_
_entity.id
_entity.type
_entity.pdbx_description
1 polymer ?
#
loop_
_entity_poly.entity_id
_entity_poly.type
_entity_poly.pdbx_seq_one_letter_code
_entity_poly.pdbx_strand_id
1 'polypeptide(L)' 'SFSDDDKVFAAIKAGALGYLLKDSSTTELIQAIRDVYNGESSLHPAIARKLIRELNRPAGNLPPSEEPLTEREV' A
#
# COMPACT_ATOMS: atom_id res chain seq x y z
N SER A 1 -11.76 1.15 6.47
CA SER A 1 -11.62 2.58 6.18
C SER A 1 -11.46 2.71 4.68
N PHE A 2 -12.37 3.40 3.98
CA PHE A 2 -12.32 3.56 2.52
C PHE A 2 -11.05 4.31 2.05
N SER A 3 -10.39 5.03 2.97
CA SER A 3 -9.19 5.84 2.73
C SER A 3 -7.86 5.07 2.70
N ASP A 4 -7.80 3.82 3.15
CA ASP A 4 -6.54 3.04 3.13
C ASP A 4 -6.29 2.40 1.76
N ASP A 5 -7.33 2.17 0.96
CA ASP A 5 -7.25 1.38 -0.28
C ASP A 5 -6.56 2.15 -1.41
N ASP A 6 -6.86 3.45 -1.57
CA ASP A 6 -6.21 4.30 -2.56
C ASP A 6 -4.73 4.58 -2.20
N LYS A 7 -4.41 4.60 -0.90
CA LYS A 7 -3.04 4.85 -0.41
C LYS A 7 -2.11 3.67 -0.69
N VAL A 8 -2.63 2.45 -0.67
CA VAL A 8 -1.86 1.23 -0.98
C VAL A 8 -1.28 1.29 -2.39
N PHE A 9 -2.11 1.57 -3.39
CA PHE A 9 -1.66 1.57 -4.78
C PHE A 9 -0.68 2.72 -5.05
N ALA A 10 -0.96 3.90 -4.50
CA ALA A 10 -0.06 5.04 -4.57
C ALA A 10 1.31 4.74 -3.92
N ALA A 11 1.32 4.13 -2.73
CA ALA A 11 2.55 3.77 -2.02
C ALA A 11 3.41 2.78 -2.82
N ILE A 12 2.79 1.75 -3.41
CA ILE A 12 3.52 0.77 -4.25
C ILE A 12 4.06 1.44 -5.51
N LYS A 13 3.27 2.29 -6.18
CA LYS A 13 3.76 3.09 -7.34
C LYS A 13 4.91 4.03 -6.97
N ALA A 14 4.92 4.54 -5.75
CA ALA A 14 6.00 5.39 -5.24
C ALA A 14 7.26 4.61 -4.85
N GLY A 15 7.26 3.27 -4.94
CA GLY A 15 8.43 2.43 -4.68
C GLY A 15 8.42 1.71 -3.34
N ALA A 16 7.29 1.65 -2.62
CA ALA A 16 7.19 0.83 -1.43
C ALA A 16 7.43 -0.66 -1.77
N LEU A 17 8.34 -1.30 -1.03
CA LEU A 17 8.70 -2.71 -1.20
C LEU A 17 7.77 -3.66 -0.42
N GLY A 18 6.89 -3.13 0.44
CA GLY A 18 5.96 -3.93 1.21
C GLY A 18 4.81 -3.12 1.82
N TYR A 19 3.78 -3.83 2.27
CA TYR A 19 2.60 -3.25 2.92
C TYR A 19 1.95 -4.27 3.85
N LEU A 20 1.84 -3.91 5.13
CA LEU A 20 1.18 -4.71 6.16
C LEU A 20 -0.07 -3.99 6.67
N LEU A 21 -1.02 -4.77 7.18
CA LEU A 21 -2.21 -4.22 7.82
C LEU A 21 -1.95 -3.99 9.30
N LYS A 22 -2.73 -3.10 9.92
CA LYS A 22 -2.59 -2.77 11.34
C LYS A 22 -2.86 -3.95 12.27
N ASP A 23 -3.58 -4.95 11.80
CA ASP A 23 -3.90 -6.21 12.48
C ASP A 23 -2.91 -7.34 12.17
N SER A 24 -1.87 -7.09 11.35
CA SER A 24 -0.79 -8.05 11.14
C SER A 24 -0.06 -8.33 12.46
N SER A 25 0.29 -9.59 12.68
CA SER A 25 0.99 -10.04 13.87
C SER A 25 2.42 -9.50 13.94
N THR A 26 2.98 -9.45 15.14
CA THR A 26 4.39 -9.06 15.35
C THR A 26 5.35 -9.95 14.57
N THR A 27 5.05 -11.24 14.46
CA THR A 27 5.85 -12.20 13.70
C THR A 27 5.86 -11.87 12.21
N GLU A 28 4.70 -11.55 11.64
CA GLU A 28 4.59 -11.12 10.24
C GLU A 28 5.34 -9.82 9.99
N LEU A 29 5.26 -8.86 10.92
CA LEU A 29 6.03 -7.62 10.82
C LEU A 29 7.53 -7.85 10.81
N ILE A 30 8.04 -8.67 11.74
CA ILE A 30 9.47 -9.01 11.80
C ILE A 30 9.91 -9.72 10.51
N GLN A 31 9.08 -10.63 10.00
CA GLN A 31 9.39 -11.34 8.76
C GLN A 31 9.45 -10.38 7.57
N ALA A 32 8.46 -9.48 7.43
CA ALA A 32 8.43 -8.50 6.36
C ALA A 32 9.66 -7.59 6.33
N ILE A 33 10.16 -7.18 7.50
CA ILE A 33 11.40 -6.39 7.60
C ILE A 33 12.60 -7.18 7.05
N ARG A 34 12.70 -8.46 7.38
CA ARG A 34 13.79 -9.34 6.92
C ARG A 34 13.70 -9.60 5.41
N ASP A 35 12.49 -9.82 4.90
CA ASP A 35 12.25 -10.03 3.46
C ASP A 35 12.73 -8.81 2.66
N VAL A 36 12.30 -7.60 3.07
CA VAL A 36 12.70 -6.34 2.42
C VAL A 36 14.21 -6.12 2.49
N TYR A 37 14.83 -6.45 3.63
CA TYR A 37 16.29 -6.39 3.77
C TYR A 37 17.03 -7.33 2.78
N ASN A 38 16.43 -8.47 2.44
CA ASN A 38 16.97 -9.42 1.46
C ASN A 38 16.63 -9.07 0.01
N GLY A 39 15.96 -7.94 -0.24
CA GLY A 39 15.52 -7.52 -1.57
C GLY A 39 14.22 -8.18 -2.04
N GLU A 40 13.48 -8.84 -1.14
CA GLU A 40 12.17 -9.40 -1.43
C GLU A 40 11.05 -8.42 -1.09
N SER A 41 9.92 -8.53 -1.78
CA SER A 41 8.73 -7.74 -1.46
C SER A 41 7.84 -8.46 -0.45
N SER A 42 7.31 -7.76 0.55
CA SER A 42 6.41 -8.35 1.56
C SER A 42 5.05 -7.66 1.58
N LEU A 43 4.02 -8.33 1.07
CA LEU A 43 2.66 -7.80 0.95
C LEU A 43 1.67 -8.67 1.70
N HIS A 44 0.84 -8.04 2.54
CA HIS A 44 -0.27 -8.74 3.17
C HIS A 44 -1.22 -9.30 2.09
N PRO A 45 -1.73 -10.55 2.21
CA PRO A 45 -2.52 -11.19 1.16
C PRO A 45 -3.74 -10.39 0.70
N ALA A 46 -4.42 -9.70 1.62
CA ALA A 46 -5.56 -8.84 1.30
C ALA A 46 -5.16 -7.64 0.43
N ILE A 47 -3.95 -7.10 0.65
CA ILE A 47 -3.38 -5.99 -0.09
C ILE A 47 -2.91 -6.44 -1.48
N ALA A 48 -2.23 -7.58 -1.56
CA ALA A 48 -1.85 -8.19 -2.84
C ALA A 48 -3.07 -8.40 -3.75
N ARG A 49 -4.18 -8.92 -3.20
CA ARG A 49 -5.44 -9.08 -3.95
C ARG A 49 -6.02 -7.75 -4.45
N LYS A 50 -5.88 -6.66 -3.68
CA LYS A 50 -6.32 -5.32 -4.09
C LYS A 50 -5.47 -4.80 -5.24
N LEU A 51 -4.14 -4.90 -5.12
CA LEU A 51 -3.21 -4.49 -6.18
C LEU A 51 -3.48 -5.19 -7.51
N ILE A 52 -3.73 -6.51 -7.48
CA ILE A 52 -4.09 -7.27 -8.69
C ILE A 52 -5.39 -6.74 -9.31
N ARG A 53 -6.40 -6.39 -8.50
CA ARG A 53 -7.66 -5.83 -9.01
C ARG A 53 -7.45 -4.44 -9.64
N GLU A 54 -6.69 -3.56 -8.98
CA GLU A 54 -6.39 -2.23 -9.52
C GLU A 54 -5.55 -2.31 -10.81
N LEU A 55 -4.62 -3.25 -10.92
CA LEU A 55 -3.85 -3.47 -12.16
C LEU A 55 -4.75 -3.90 -13.33
N ASN A 56 -5.81 -4.65 -13.05
CA ASN A 56 -6.78 -5.09 -14.05
C ASN A 56 -7.84 -4.04 -14.38
N ARG A 57 -7.80 -2.86 -13.73
CA ARG A 57 -8.79 -1.79 -13.94
C ARG A 57 -8.42 -0.97 -15.18
N PRO A 58 -9.37 -0.70 -16.10
CA PRO A 58 -9.11 0.14 -17.26
C PRO A 58 -8.72 1.56 -16.84
N ALA A 59 -7.71 2.14 -17.50
CA ALA A 59 -6.95 3.34 -17.09
C ALA A 59 -7.74 4.67 -16.96
N GLY A 60 -9.06 4.67 -17.10
CA GLY A 60 -9.90 5.88 -17.11
C GLY A 60 -10.55 6.27 -15.78
N ASN A 61 -10.25 5.60 -14.67
CA ASN A 61 -11.13 5.67 -13.48
C ASN A 61 -10.44 5.84 -12.12
N LEU A 62 -9.17 6.28 -12.06
CA LEU A 62 -8.52 6.61 -10.79
C LEU A 62 -9.03 7.97 -10.25
N PRO A 63 -9.51 8.04 -8.99
CA PRO A 63 -9.77 9.31 -8.35
C PRO A 63 -8.45 10.08 -8.14
N PRO A 64 -8.46 11.43 -8.18
CA PRO A 64 -7.28 12.23 -7.92
C PRO A 64 -6.81 12.00 -6.47
N SER A 65 -5.61 11.45 -6.32
CA SER A 65 -5.02 11.14 -5.03
C SER A 65 -4.10 12.29 -4.58
N GLU A 66 -4.67 13.43 -4.24
CA GLU A 66 -4.02 14.45 -3.40
C GLU A 66 -5.11 15.09 -2.54
N GLU A 67 -5.23 14.66 -1.28
CA GLU A 67 -5.90 15.49 -0.27
C GLU A 67 -5.05 16.76 -0.13
N PRO A 68 -5.57 17.96 -0.49
CA PRO A 68 -4.79 19.18 -0.40
C PRO A 68 -4.41 19.42 1.07
N LEU A 69 -3.15 19.81 1.29
CA LEU A 69 -2.66 20.17 2.62
C LEU A 69 -3.58 21.23 3.23
N THR A 70 -3.92 21.03 4.50
CA THR A 70 -4.68 21.99 5.28
C THR A 70 -3.78 23.14 5.73
N GLU A 71 -4.36 24.29 6.10
CA GLU A 71 -3.61 25.47 6.56
C GLU A 71 -2.70 25.22 7.78
N ARG A 72 -2.83 24.07 8.47
CA ARG A 72 -2.00 23.70 9.62
C ARG A 72 -0.76 22.90 9.25
N GLU A 73 -0.61 22.52 7.99
CA GLU A 73 0.48 21.69 7.46
C GLU A 73 1.49 22.52 6.64
N VAL A 74 1.35 23.85 6.63
CA VAL A 74 2.28 24.83 6.02
C VAL A 74 3.13 25.55 7.06
#